data_AF-A0AAV1V1B8-F1
#
_entry.id   AF-A0AAV1V1B8-F1
#
_cell.length_a   1.000
_cell.length_b   1.000
_cell.length_c   1.000
_cell.angle_alpha   90.00
_cell.angle_beta   90.00
_cell.angle_gamma   90.00
#
_symmetry.space_group_name_H-M   'P 1'
#
loop_
_entity.id
_entity.type
_entity.pdbx_description
1 polymer ?
#
loop_
_entity_poly.entity_id
_entity_poly.type
_entity_poly.pdbx_seq_one_letter_code
_entity_poly.pdbx_strand_id
1 'polypeptide(L)'
;MASSEAIQEAVCLKAFMRKLGKKAGNGAMKVFKDKQGAIALVKNSGLHKRTKQIDILYHFVREKVEDGQVKLEYRPTQDMLADCMTKTISTGQFDALRTRLCIQVAAKTSGSVVEDASLLASDKRKVHHGD
;
A
#
# COMPACT_ATOMS: atom_id res chain seq x y z
N MET A 1 11.09 -12.11 0.80
CA MET A 1 10.34 -12.34 2.03
C MET A 1 9.18 -11.36 2.06
N ALA A 2 9.21 -10.25 2.81
CA ALA A 2 8.03 -9.36 2.94
C ALA A 2 7.41 -8.84 1.62
N SER A 3 8.21 -8.38 0.64
CA SER A 3 7.65 -7.84 -0.61
C SER A 3 7.04 -8.89 -1.55
N SER A 4 7.53 -10.13 -1.53
CA SER A 4 7.02 -11.19 -2.42
C SER A 4 5.69 -11.74 -1.91
N GLU A 5 5.59 -11.94 -0.59
CA GLU A 5 4.36 -12.34 0.08
C GLU A 5 3.27 -11.28 -0.08
N ALA A 6 3.60 -10.00 0.14
CA ALA A 6 2.64 -8.91 -0.04
C ALA A 6 2.07 -8.84 -1.47
N ILE A 7 2.88 -9.13 -2.49
CA ILE A 7 2.42 -9.14 -3.89
C ILE A 7 1.53 -10.36 -4.16
N GLN A 8 1.92 -11.54 -3.67
CA GLN A 8 1.12 -12.75 -3.80
C GLN A 8 -0.24 -12.60 -3.10
N GLU A 9 -0.25 -12.09 -1.87
CA GLU A 9 -1.47 -11.82 -1.11
C GLU A 9 -2.34 -10.77 -1.80
N ALA A 10 -1.75 -9.70 -2.33
CA ALA A 10 -2.50 -8.71 -3.08
C ALA A 10 -3.15 -9.32 -4.33
N VAL A 11 -2.43 -10.15 -5.09
CA VAL A 11 -2.97 -10.87 -6.27
C VAL A 11 -4.11 -11.80 -5.85
N CYS A 12 -3.95 -12.55 -4.76
CA CYS A 12 -4.98 -13.41 -4.20
C CYS A 12 -6.22 -12.60 -3.78
N LEU A 13 -6.03 -11.50 -3.05
CA LEU A 13 -7.10 -10.62 -2.59
C LEU A 13 -7.88 -10.04 -3.77
N LYS A 14 -7.21 -9.61 -4.84
CA LYS A 14 -7.87 -9.13 -6.06
C LYS A 14 -8.72 -10.23 -6.71
N ALA A 15 -8.20 -11.46 -6.79
CA ALA A 15 -8.96 -12.60 -7.31
C ALA A 15 -10.17 -12.93 -6.44
N PHE A 16 -10.02 -12.88 -5.11
CA PHE A 16 -11.10 -13.07 -4.15
C PHE A 16 -12.18 -11.99 -4.28
N MET A 17 -11.80 -10.71 -4.35
CA MET A 17 -12.75 -9.61 -4.55
C MET A 17 -13.55 -9.76 -5.85
N ARG A 18 -12.94 -10.27 -6.93
CA ARG A 18 -13.64 -10.59 -8.18
C ARG A 18 -14.67 -11.70 -7.99
N LYS A 19 -14.33 -12.76 -7.25
CA LYS A 19 -15.28 -13.84 -6.91
C LYS A 19 -16.47 -13.35 -6.09
N LEU A 20 -16.26 -12.35 -5.23
CA LEU A 20 -17.34 -11.69 -4.47
C LEU A 20 -18.21 -10.73 -5.31
N GLY A 21 -18.03 -10.68 -6.64
CA GLY A 21 -18.78 -9.80 -7.53
C GLY A 21 -18.45 -8.31 -7.36
N LYS A 22 -17.39 -7.96 -6.61
CA LYS A 22 -16.91 -6.58 -6.55
C LYS A 22 -16.17 -6.27 -7.84
N LYS A 23 -16.40 -5.07 -8.39
CA LYS A 23 -15.62 -4.51 -9.48
C LYS A 23 -14.21 -4.15 -8.99
N ALA A 24 -13.38 -5.16 -8.74
CA ALA A 24 -11.94 -4.96 -8.61
C ALA A 24 -11.44 -4.62 -10.02
N GLY A 25 -11.10 -3.34 -10.24
CA GLY A 25 -10.84 -2.78 -11.56
C GLY A 25 -10.03 -3.70 -12.48
N ASN A 26 -10.37 -3.69 -13.77
CA ASN A 26 -9.77 -4.58 -14.76
C ASN A 26 -8.28 -4.30 -15.00
N GLY A 27 -7.77 -3.14 -14.57
CA GLY A 27 -6.37 -2.74 -14.74
C GLY A 27 -5.38 -3.46 -13.80
N ALA A 28 -4.09 -3.33 -14.11
CA ALA A 28 -2.99 -3.84 -13.29
C ALA A 28 -3.04 -3.29 -11.86
N MET A 29 -2.73 -4.13 -10.88
CA MET A 29 -2.64 -3.70 -9.49
C MET A 29 -1.35 -2.92 -9.25
N LYS A 30 -1.46 -1.70 -8.72
CA LYS A 30 -0.30 -0.88 -8.40
C LYS A 30 0.35 -1.34 -7.10
N VAL A 31 1.64 -1.64 -7.15
CA VAL A 31 2.46 -1.97 -5.99
C VAL A 31 3.59 -0.95 -5.89
N PHE A 32 3.72 -0.33 -4.73
CA PHE A 32 4.73 0.71 -4.51
C PHE A 32 6.02 0.12 -3.94
N LYS A 33 7.16 0.67 -4.38
CA LYS A 33 8.46 0.30 -3.85
C LYS A 33 9.40 1.50 -3.72
N ASP A 34 10.16 1.52 -2.65
CA ASP A 34 11.05 2.62 -2.26
C ASP A 34 12.50 2.48 -2.76
N LYS A 35 12.85 1.32 -3.30
CA LYS A 35 14.18 1.06 -3.88
C LYS A 35 14.09 0.99 -5.39
N GLN A 36 14.51 2.07 -6.06
CA GLN A 36 14.56 2.12 -7.53
C GLN A 36 15.39 1.00 -8.14
N GLY A 37 16.51 0.62 -7.50
CA GLY A 37 17.30 -0.55 -7.94
C GLY A 37 16.47 -1.84 -7.99
N ALA A 38 15.58 -2.06 -7.01
CA ALA A 38 14.70 -3.22 -7.01
C ALA A 38 13.64 -3.17 -8.11
N ILE A 39 13.17 -1.98 -8.50
CA ILE A 39 12.25 -1.79 -9.63
C ILE A 39 12.99 -2.02 -10.95
N ALA A 40 14.19 -1.45 -11.09
CA ALA A 40 15.05 -1.60 -12.25
C ALA A 40 15.43 -3.07 -12.49
N LEU A 41 15.67 -3.82 -11.41
CA LEU A 41 15.92 -5.25 -11.48
C LEU A 41 14.73 -6.00 -12.09
N VAL A 42 13.51 -5.77 -11.62
CA VAL A 42 12.32 -6.43 -12.20
C VAL A 42 12.15 -6.10 -13.70
N LYS A 43 12.59 -4.92 -14.13
CA LYS A 43 12.51 -4.47 -15.54
C LYS A 43 13.67 -4.95 -16.41
N ASN A 44 14.87 -5.15 -15.86
CA ASN A 44 16.09 -5.40 -16.61
C ASN A 44 16.78 -6.71 -16.15
N SER A 45 16.96 -7.66 -17.07
CA SER A 45 17.52 -9.01 -16.80
C SER A 45 19.03 -9.08 -16.52
N GLY A 46 19.78 -8.00 -16.75
CA GLY A 46 21.25 -8.05 -16.88
C GLY A 46 22.08 -7.55 -15.68
N LEU A 47 21.51 -7.18 -14.54
CA LEU A 47 22.30 -6.65 -13.42
C LEU A 47 22.95 -7.76 -12.57
N HIS A 48 24.25 -7.97 -12.79
CA HIS A 48 25.11 -8.88 -12.03
C HIS A 48 25.51 -8.29 -10.67
N LYS A 49 24.60 -8.40 -9.68
CA LYS A 49 24.88 -8.64 -8.24
C LYS A 49 23.54 -8.72 -7.53
N ARG A 50 23.10 -9.94 -7.24
CA ARG A 50 21.82 -10.23 -6.60
C ARG A 50 22.02 -10.45 -5.10
N THR A 51 21.16 -9.87 -4.29
CA THR A 51 20.99 -10.29 -2.89
C THR A 51 19.84 -11.31 -2.86
N LYS A 52 19.90 -12.29 -1.95
CA LYS A 52 18.89 -13.37 -1.84
C LYS A 52 17.43 -12.87 -1.75
N GLN A 53 17.22 -11.68 -1.17
CA GLN A 53 15.89 -11.04 -1.09
C GLN A 53 15.39 -10.48 -2.44
N ILE A 54 16.31 -10.17 -3.35
CA ILE A 54 16.02 -9.71 -4.71
C ILE A 54 15.64 -10.91 -5.59
N ASP A 55 16.32 -12.05 -5.47
CA ASP A 55 16.06 -13.24 -6.30
C ASP A 55 14.67 -13.84 -6.08
N ILE A 56 14.23 -13.93 -4.83
CA ILE A 56 12.88 -14.44 -4.48
C ILE A 56 11.78 -13.52 -5.05
N LEU A 57 12.04 -12.22 -5.09
CA LEU A 57 11.12 -11.25 -5.66
C LEU A 57 11.13 -11.28 -7.19
N TYR A 58 12.24 -11.69 -7.79
CA TYR A 58 12.51 -11.52 -9.21
C TYR A 58 11.57 -12.36 -10.07
N HIS A 59 11.47 -13.66 -9.81
CA HIS A 59 10.75 -14.56 -10.72
C HIS A 59 9.24 -14.35 -10.69
N PHE A 60 8.62 -14.42 -9.52
CA PHE A 60 7.16 -14.32 -9.39
C PHE A 60 6.65 -12.92 -9.74
N VAL A 61 7.29 -11.86 -9.25
CA VAL A 61 6.79 -10.49 -9.49
C VAL A 61 7.00 -10.09 -10.94
N ARG A 62 8.10 -10.52 -11.56
CA ARG A 62 8.35 -10.25 -12.97
C ARG A 62 7.29 -10.90 -13.84
N GLU A 63 6.97 -12.17 -13.62
CA GLU A 63 5.90 -12.87 -14.34
C GLU A 63 4.58 -12.09 -14.23
N LYS A 64 4.20 -11.65 -13.01
CA LYS A 64 2.97 -10.87 -12.83
C LYS A 64 3.01 -9.46 -13.41
N VAL A 65 4.19 -8.87 -13.57
CA VAL A 65 4.37 -7.58 -14.24
C VAL A 65 4.33 -7.75 -15.77
N GLU A 66 4.96 -8.79 -16.31
CA GLU A 66 4.94 -9.14 -17.74
C GLU A 66 3.53 -9.53 -18.19
N ASP A 67 2.77 -10.27 -17.36
CA ASP A 67 1.35 -10.58 -17.57
C ASP A 67 0.42 -9.36 -17.44
N GLY A 68 0.95 -8.18 -17.07
CA GLY A 68 0.16 -6.98 -16.84
C GLY A 68 -0.79 -7.05 -15.63
N GLN A 69 -0.63 -8.06 -14.76
CA GLN A 69 -1.46 -8.20 -13.55
C GLN A 69 -1.05 -7.21 -12.46
N VAL A 70 0.24 -6.87 -12.41
CA VAL A 70 0.87 -5.99 -11.42
C VAL A 70 1.65 -4.88 -12.12
N LYS A 71 1.62 -3.67 -11.56
CA LYS A 71 2.44 -2.54 -11.99
C LYS A 71 3.26 -2.05 -10.80
N LEU A 72 4.59 -2.12 -10.92
CA LEU A 72 5.50 -1.58 -9.92
C LEU A 72 5.75 -0.09 -10.16
N GLU A 73 5.49 0.73 -9.15
CA GLU A 73 5.73 2.17 -9.17
C GLU A 73 6.68 2.58 -8.03
N TYR A 74 7.57 3.52 -8.31
CA TYR A 74 8.45 4.06 -7.29
C TYR A 74 7.67 4.96 -6.34
N ARG A 75 7.96 4.85 -5.03
CA ARG A 75 7.46 5.76 -4.01
C ARG A 75 8.58 6.09 -3.02
N PRO A 76 8.86 7.37 -2.73
CA PRO A 76 9.86 7.74 -1.73
C PRO A 76 9.59 7.06 -0.37
N THR A 77 10.65 6.75 0.38
CA THR A 77 10.56 6.12 1.72
C THR A 77 9.70 6.94 2.69
N GLN A 78 9.73 8.27 2.58
CA GLN A 78 8.90 9.17 3.39
C GLN A 78 7.39 9.03 3.10
N ASP A 79 7.03 8.46 1.95
CA ASP A 79 5.65 8.23 1.52
C ASP A 79 5.25 6.76 1.54
N MET A 80 6.16 5.86 1.91
CA MET A 80 5.91 4.43 1.91
C MET A 80 5.17 4.04 3.19
N LEU A 81 3.84 4.10 3.16
CA LEU A 81 2.99 3.79 4.32
C LEU A 81 3.30 2.44 4.98
N ALA A 82 3.72 1.43 4.20
CA ALA A 82 4.10 0.12 4.74
C ALA A 82 5.34 0.17 5.67
N ASP A 83 6.17 1.21 5.58
CA ASP A 83 7.36 1.34 6.41
C ASP A 83 7.00 1.52 7.89
N CYS A 84 5.83 2.10 8.20
CA CYS A 84 5.39 2.19 9.60
C CYS A 84 5.11 0.82 10.24
N MET A 85 4.86 -0.22 9.43
CA MET A 85 4.58 -1.59 9.91
C MET A 85 5.78 -2.52 9.79
N THR A 86 6.77 -2.18 8.98
CA THR A 86 7.83 -3.12 8.55
C THR A 86 9.24 -2.67 8.90
N LYS A 87 9.43 -1.41 9.31
CA LYS A 87 10.74 -0.84 9.62
C LYS A 87 10.75 -0.13 10.96
N THR A 88 11.93 -0.08 11.56
CA THR A 88 12.24 0.82 12.67
C THR A 88 12.58 2.20 12.10
N ILE A 89 11.62 3.12 12.13
CA ILE A 89 11.75 4.50 11.65
C ILE A 89 11.69 5.49 12.82
N SER A 90 12.06 6.74 12.59
CA SER A 90 11.98 7.78 13.62
C SER A 90 10.52 8.02 14.04
N THR A 91 10.31 8.43 15.30
CA THR A 91 8.97 8.72 15.83
C THR A 91 8.21 9.72 14.96
N GLY A 92 8.87 10.78 14.49
CA GLY A 92 8.26 11.77 13.61
C GLY A 92 7.80 11.18 12.26
N GLN A 93 8.59 10.29 11.66
CA GLN A 93 8.19 9.62 10.42
C GLN A 93 7.05 8.62 10.67
N PHE A 94 7.11 7.89 11.79
CA PHE A 94 6.06 6.97 12.19
C PHE A 94 4.73 7.69 12.38
N ASP A 95 4.69 8.79 13.14
CA ASP A 95 3.46 9.56 13.37
C ASP A 95 2.89 10.16 12.09
N ALA A 96 3.75 10.64 11.18
CA ALA A 96 3.32 11.13 9.88
C ALA A 96 2.67 10.03 9.02
N LEU A 97 3.31 8.85 8.92
CA LEU A 97 2.77 7.72 8.15
C LEU A 97 1.50 7.13 8.81
N ARG A 98 1.48 7.03 10.13
CA ARG A 98 0.34 6.54 10.92
C ARG A 98 -0.89 7.42 10.76
N THR A 99 -0.71 8.74 10.80
CA THR A 99 -1.79 9.72 10.60
C THR A 99 -2.39 9.58 9.19
N ARG A 100 -1.57 9.36 8.17
CA ARG A 100 -2.03 9.12 6.79
C ARG A 100 -2.77 7.80 6.59
N LEU A 101 -2.54 6.81 7.46
CA LEU A 101 -3.31 5.56 7.50
C LEU A 101 -4.59 5.67 8.35
N CYS A 102 -4.90 6.86 8.87
CA CYS A 102 -6.02 7.10 9.78
C CYS A 102 -5.98 6.22 11.05
N ILE A 103 -4.80 5.75 11.45
CA ILE A 103 -4.64 4.95 12.68
C ILE A 103 -4.57 5.93 13.85
N GLN A 104 -5.68 6.07 14.57
CA GLN A 104 -5.72 6.89 15.79
C GLN A 104 -5.20 6.08 16.98
N VAL A 105 -4.43 6.73 17.86
CA VAL A 105 -4.16 6.12 19.17
C VAL A 105 -5.45 6.25 19.94
N ALA A 106 -6.00 5.14 20.44
CA ALA A 106 -7.08 5.21 21.40
C ALA A 106 -6.65 6.18 22.51
N ALA A 107 -7.44 7.20 22.78
CA ALA A 107 -7.20 8.10 23.90
C ALA A 107 -6.97 7.22 25.13
N LYS A 108 -5.99 7.60 25.98
CA LYS A 108 -5.81 6.92 27.27
C LYS A 108 -7.18 6.91 27.94
N THR A 109 -7.84 5.76 27.97
CA THR A 109 -9.08 5.58 28.69
C THR A 109 -8.69 5.59 30.16
N SER A 110 -8.56 6.78 30.73
CA SER A 110 -8.87 6.95 32.15
C SER A 110 -10.33 6.52 32.27
N GLY A 111 -10.58 5.36 32.88
CA GLY A 111 -11.90 4.78 32.95
C GLY A 111 -12.94 5.81 33.39
N SER A 112 -13.78 6.24 32.45
CA SER A 112 -15.03 6.95 32.66
C SER A 112 -15.80 6.93 31.36
N VAL A 113 -17.00 6.34 31.39
CA VAL A 113 -18.10 6.56 30.44
C VAL A 113 -18.41 8.08 30.46
N VAL A 114 -18.74 8.85 29.41
CA VAL A 114 -19.69 8.71 28.27
C VAL A 114 -19.37 9.82 27.22
N GLU A 115 -19.83 9.62 25.97
CA GLU A 115 -20.31 10.57 24.93
C GLU A 115 -19.48 11.83 24.59
N ASP A 116 -19.19 12.17 23.32
CA ASP A 116 -20.19 12.34 22.26
C ASP A 116 -19.58 12.39 20.85
N ALA A 117 -20.44 12.14 19.87
CA ALA A 117 -20.16 12.03 18.44
C ALA A 117 -20.19 13.40 17.73
N SER A 118 -19.05 13.89 17.22
CA SER A 118 -19.07 15.12 16.41
C SER A 118 -17.92 15.27 15.41
N LEU A 119 -17.69 14.29 14.52
CA LEU A 119 -16.77 14.47 13.37
C LEU A 119 -17.24 13.89 12.02
N LEU A 120 -18.55 13.65 11.86
CA LEU A 120 -19.15 13.31 10.55
C LEU A 120 -20.08 14.43 10.06
N ALA A 121 -19.58 15.66 9.95
CA ALA A 121 -20.33 16.75 9.35
C ALA A 121 -19.42 17.74 8.61
N SER A 122 -18.75 17.28 7.55
CA SER A 122 -18.12 18.18 6.56
C SER A 122 -17.90 17.46 5.22
N ASP A 123 -18.95 16.89 4.63
CA ASP A 123 -18.96 16.66 3.17
C ASP A 123 -20.39 16.54 2.62
N LYS A 124 -21.02 17.69 2.35
CA LYS A 124 -22.11 17.78 1.37
C LYS A 124 -21.89 18.99 0.45
N ARG A 125 -21.12 18.73 -0.61
CA ARG A 125 -21.41 19.09 -2.00
C ARG A 125 -22.33 20.30 -2.23
N LYS A 126 -21.67 21.39 -2.62
CA LYS A 126 -22.07 22.37 -3.64
C LYS A 126 -22.73 21.67 -4.84
N VAL A 127 -24.04 21.86 -5.04
CA VAL A 127 -24.73 21.59 -6.33
C VAL A 127 -25.73 22.72 -6.60
N HIS A 128 -25.33 23.55 -7.56
CA HIS A 128 -26.10 24.27 -8.58
C HIS A 128 -27.64 24.29 -8.52
N HIS A 129 -28.22 25.50 -8.64
CA HIS A 129 -29.55 25.71 -9.22
C HIS A 129 -29.49 26.92 -10.16
N GLY A 130 -29.59 26.68 -11.47
CA GLY A 130 -30.49 27.45 -12.35
C GLY A 130 -31.92 27.00 -12.01
N ASP A 131 -32.97 27.78 -12.20
CA ASP A 131 -33.28 28.73 -13.27
C ASP A 131 -33.94 30.02 -12.73
#